data_AF-A0A1G2P9H8-F1
#
_entry.id   AF-A0A1G2P9H8-F1
#
_cell.length_a   1.000
_cell.length_b   1.000
_cell.length_c   1.000
_cell.angle_alpha   90.00
_cell.angle_beta   90.00
_cell.angle_gamma   90.00
#
_symmetry.space_group_name_H-M   'P 1'
#
loop_
_entity.id
_entity.type
_entity.pdbx_description
1 polymer ?
#
loop_
_entity_poly.entity_id
_entity_poly.type
_entity_poly.pdbx_seq_one_letter_code
_entity_poly.pdbx_strand_id
1 'polypeptide(L)'
;MSFESYKGENLKLSSEMQVELARRFYGLPETASGEELDDVVLRWIEANDYSNSSKFRKLIEEHPELIELYKTDPENALRQIEEQIYEKETA
;
A
#
# COMPACT_ATOMS: atom_id res chain seq x y z
N MET A 1 -1.27 26.53 0.94
CA MET A 1 -1.76 25.26 0.38
C MET A 1 -2.97 24.85 1.17
N SER A 2 -4.12 24.65 0.53
CA SER A 2 -5.38 24.35 1.22
C SER A 2 -5.39 22.91 1.72
N PHE A 3 -5.91 22.70 2.94
CA PHE A 3 -6.03 21.41 3.62
C PHE A 3 -6.77 20.33 2.79
N GLU A 4 -7.63 20.75 1.85
CA GLU A 4 -8.35 19.87 0.93
C GLU A 4 -7.45 19.23 -0.15
N SER A 5 -6.41 19.93 -0.61
CA SER A 5 -5.46 19.39 -1.61
C SER A 5 -4.61 18.28 -1.01
N TYR A 6 -4.23 18.40 0.27
CA TYR A 6 -3.49 17.36 1.01
C TYR A 6 -4.30 16.06 1.13
N LYS A 7 -5.62 16.15 1.30
CA LYS A 7 -6.48 14.96 1.43
C LYS A 7 -6.62 14.20 0.11
N GLY A 8 -6.74 14.90 -1.02
CA GLY A 8 -6.85 14.28 -2.34
C GLY A 8 -5.56 13.63 -2.82
N GLU A 9 -4.42 14.31 -2.61
CA GLU A 9 -3.09 13.78 -2.96
C GLU A 9 -2.73 12.56 -2.12
N ASN A 10 -2.99 12.60 -0.80
CA ASN A 10 -2.74 11.45 0.07
C ASN A 10 -3.61 10.24 -0.27
N LEU A 11 -4.86 10.46 -0.70
CA LEU A 11 -5.71 9.37 -1.19
C LEU A 11 -5.13 8.72 -2.45
N LYS A 12 -4.64 9.53 -3.39
CA LYS A 12 -4.02 9.01 -4.60
C LYS A 12 -2.77 8.20 -4.29
N LEU A 13 -1.85 8.76 -3.49
CA LEU A 13 -0.62 8.08 -3.10
C LEU A 13 -0.90 6.81 -2.29
N SER A 14 -1.88 6.85 -1.39
CA SER A 14 -2.30 5.66 -0.64
C SER A 14 -2.77 4.55 -1.57
N SER A 15 -3.58 4.87 -2.59
CA SER A 15 -4.00 3.89 -3.59
C SER A 15 -2.83 3.35 -4.40
N GLU A 16 -1.89 4.19 -4.83
CA GLU A 16 -0.68 3.77 -5.55
C GLU A 16 0.17 2.82 -4.69
N MET A 17 0.34 3.13 -3.41
CA MET A 17 1.06 2.27 -2.46
C MET A 17 0.37 0.92 -2.29
N GLN A 18 -0.96 0.86 -2.15
CA GLN A 18 -1.69 -0.40 -2.04
C GLN A 18 -1.53 -1.28 -3.30
N VAL A 19 -1.49 -0.68 -4.49
CA VAL A 19 -1.25 -1.41 -5.75
C VAL A 19 0.15 -2.02 -5.76
N GLU A 20 1.17 -1.25 -5.38
CA GLU A 20 2.56 -1.71 -5.33
C GLU A 20 2.76 -2.79 -4.26
N LEU A 21 2.15 -2.64 -3.09
CA LEU A 21 2.16 -3.65 -2.02
C LEU A 21 1.49 -4.96 -2.46
N ALA A 22 0.37 -4.86 -3.19
CA ALA A 22 -0.30 -6.03 -3.75
C ALA A 22 0.57 -6.75 -4.77
N ARG A 23 1.19 -6.01 -5.70
CA ARG A 23 2.13 -6.56 -6.68
C ARG A 23 3.27 -7.30 -6.01
N ARG A 24 3.93 -6.67 -5.03
CA ARG A 24 5.05 -7.27 -4.29
C ARG A 24 4.64 -8.51 -3.51
N PHE A 25 3.49 -8.46 -2.83
CA PHE A 25 2.98 -9.60 -2.05
C PHE A 25 2.69 -10.84 -2.91
N TYR A 26 2.13 -10.64 -4.12
CA TYR A 26 1.83 -11.72 -5.06
C TYR A 26 2.98 -12.03 -6.04
N GLY A 27 4.12 -11.33 -5.93
CA GLY A 27 5.30 -11.54 -6.78
C GLY A 27 5.09 -11.15 -8.24
N LEU A 28 4.21 -10.21 -8.53
CA LEU A 28 3.96 -9.73 -9.88
C LEU A 28 5.05 -8.77 -10.36
N PRO A 29 5.47 -8.88 -11.63
CA PRO A 29 6.44 -7.95 -12.20
C PRO A 29 5.83 -6.56 -12.33
N GLU A 30 6.65 -5.51 -12.25
CA GLU A 30 6.22 -4.11 -12.40
C GLU A 30 5.53 -3.83 -13.76
N THR A 31 5.84 -4.65 -14.78
CA THR A 31 5.23 -4.59 -16.11
C THR A 31 3.83 -5.19 -16.17
N ALA A 32 3.36 -5.87 -15.12
CA ALA A 32 2.01 -6.44 -15.04
C ALA A 32 0.96 -5.31 -15.05
N SER A 33 -0.03 -5.42 -15.93
CA SER A 33 -1.07 -4.42 -16.13
C SER A 33 -2.36 -5.05 -16.62
N GLY A 34 -3.47 -4.31 -16.51
CA GLY A 34 -4.79 -4.81 -16.88
C GLY A 34 -5.31 -5.85 -15.88
N GLU A 35 -6.07 -6.82 -16.40
CA GLU A 35 -6.88 -7.75 -15.59
C GLU A 35 -6.07 -8.53 -14.53
N GLU A 36 -4.82 -8.90 -14.82
CA GLU A 36 -3.96 -9.60 -13.87
C GLU A 36 -3.58 -8.73 -12.67
N LEU A 37 -3.35 -7.43 -12.90
CA LEU A 37 -3.09 -6.47 -11.84
C LEU A 37 -4.35 -6.20 -11.03
N ASP A 38 -5.48 -6.00 -11.70
CA ASP A 38 -6.76 -5.76 -11.04
C ASP A 38 -7.15 -6.94 -10.12
N ASP A 39 -6.98 -8.18 -10.56
CA ASP A 39 -7.28 -9.38 -9.75
C ASP A 39 -6.40 -9.45 -8.49
N VAL A 40 -5.09 -9.19 -8.58
CA VAL A 40 -4.24 -9.24 -7.39
C VAL A 40 -4.46 -8.08 -6.43
N VAL A 41 -4.78 -6.89 -6.94
CA VAL A 41 -5.08 -5.73 -6.10
C VAL A 41 -6.38 -5.99 -5.36
N LEU A 42 -7.39 -6.49 -6.09
CA LEU A 42 -8.65 -6.90 -5.51
C LEU A 42 -8.43 -7.97 -4.45
N ARG A 43 -7.68 -9.04 -4.75
CA ARG A 43 -7.34 -10.08 -3.77
C ARG A 43 -6.50 -9.56 -2.61
N TRP A 44 -5.62 -8.59 -2.81
CA TRP A 44 -4.86 -8.04 -1.69
C TRP A 44 -5.76 -7.23 -0.75
N ILE A 45 -6.74 -6.53 -1.31
CA ILE A 45 -7.75 -5.79 -0.55
C ILE A 45 -8.75 -6.74 0.11
N GLU A 46 -9.18 -7.81 -0.57
CA GLU A 46 -10.30 -8.67 -0.17
C GLU A 46 -9.87 -10.03 0.45
N ALA A 47 -8.80 -10.66 -0.03
CA ALA A 47 -8.49 -12.09 0.22
C ALA A 47 -7.88 -12.41 1.60
N ASN A 48 -8.13 -11.57 2.60
CA ASN A 48 -7.70 -11.84 3.98
C ASN A 48 -8.65 -11.20 5.00
N ASP A 49 -9.96 -11.21 4.74
CA ASP A 49 -10.98 -10.53 5.58
C ASP A 49 -10.71 -9.01 5.70
N TYR A 50 -10.26 -8.37 4.61
CA TYR A 50 -9.76 -6.99 4.61
C TYR A 50 -8.55 -6.73 5.52
N SER A 51 -7.88 -7.75 6.05
CA SER A 51 -6.79 -7.60 7.03
C SER A 51 -5.63 -6.75 6.50
N ASN A 52 -5.17 -6.96 5.27
CA ASN A 52 -4.03 -6.21 4.73
C ASN A 52 -4.37 -4.74 4.43
N SER A 53 -5.50 -4.48 3.76
CA SER A 53 -5.97 -3.12 3.48
C SER A 53 -6.32 -2.35 4.77
N SER A 54 -6.92 -3.02 5.76
CA SER A 54 -7.23 -2.44 7.08
C SER A 54 -5.97 -2.16 7.90
N LYS A 55 -5.00 -3.09 7.92
CA LYS A 55 -3.68 -2.89 8.55
C LYS A 55 -2.93 -1.72 7.89
N PHE A 56 -2.93 -1.65 6.56
CA PHE A 56 -2.34 -0.53 5.84
C PHE A 56 -2.98 0.79 6.24
N ARG A 57 -4.32 0.87 6.22
CA ARG A 57 -5.03 2.10 6.56
C ARG A 57 -4.70 2.56 7.98
N LYS A 58 -4.73 1.65 8.95
CA LYS A 58 -4.33 1.94 10.34
C LYS A 58 -2.89 2.42 10.42
N LEU A 59 -1.97 1.74 9.74
CA LEU A 59 -0.56 2.10 9.72
C LEU A 59 -0.35 3.51 9.16
N ILE A 60 -1.00 3.87 8.07
CA ILE A 60 -0.91 5.23 7.49
C ILE A 60 -1.58 6.29 8.38
N GLU A 61 -2.65 5.95 9.10
CA GLU A 61 -3.27 6.83 10.09
C GLU A 61 -2.35 7.06 11.31
N GLU A 62 -1.61 6.05 11.75
CA GLU A 62 -0.66 6.12 12.86
C GLU A 62 0.69 6.73 12.45
N HIS A 63 1.10 6.52 11.19
CA HIS A 63 2.39 6.91 10.61
C HIS A 63 2.22 7.63 9.26
N PRO A 64 1.62 8.84 9.24
CA PRO A 64 1.43 9.60 8.00
C PRO A 64 2.76 9.98 7.33
N GLU A 65 3.89 9.96 8.05
CA GLU A 65 5.23 10.15 7.50
C GLU A 65 5.61 9.13 6.42
N LEU A 66 4.97 7.95 6.40
CA LEU A 66 5.21 6.93 5.38
C LEU A 66 4.73 7.38 3.99
N ILE A 67 3.67 8.19 3.91
CA ILE A 67 3.23 8.80 2.64
C ILE A 67 4.25 9.81 2.14
N GLU A 68 4.78 10.64 3.05
CA GLU A 68 5.79 11.64 2.69
C GLU A 68 7.12 10.97 2.31
N LEU A 69 7.48 9.87 3.00
CA LEU A 69 8.61 9.04 2.62
C LEU A 69 8.41 8.45 1.23
N TYR A 70 7.21 7.94 0.91
CA TYR A 70 6.92 7.36 -0.40
C TYR A 70 7.15 8.35 -1.56
N LYS A 71 6.96 9.65 -1.35
CA LYS A 71 7.27 10.68 -2.37
C LYS A 71 8.76 10.83 -2.67
N THR A 72 9.63 10.47 -1.72
CA THR A 72 11.09 10.71 -1.79
C THR A 72 11.90 9.43 -1.94
N ASP A 73 11.43 8.34 -1.34
CA ASP A 73 12.02 7.00 -1.34
C ASP A 73 10.89 5.94 -1.31
N PRO A 74 10.27 5.67 -2.48
CA PRO A 74 9.14 4.75 -2.58
C PRO A 74 9.48 3.34 -2.10
N GLU A 75 10.66 2.83 -2.45
CA GLU A 75 11.07 1.46 -2.10
C GLU A 75 11.22 1.28 -0.61
N ASN A 76 11.86 2.23 0.08
CA ASN A 76 12.02 2.14 1.53
C ASN A 76 10.69 2.32 2.27
N ALA A 77 9.81 3.19 1.79
CA ALA A 77 8.46 3.34 2.35
C ALA A 77 7.66 2.03 2.22
N LEU A 78 7.65 1.43 1.02
CA LEU A 78 6.98 0.15 0.79
C LEU A 78 7.57 -0.94 1.68
N ARG A 79 8.89 -1.09 1.73
CA ARG A 79 9.56 -2.09 2.58
C ARG A 79 9.15 -1.98 4.05
N GLN A 80 9.15 -0.77 4.61
CA GLN A 80 8.72 -0.54 6.00
C GLN A 80 7.26 -0.93 6.24
N ILE A 81 6.39 -0.70 5.25
CA ILE A 81 4.99 -1.09 5.33
C ILE A 81 4.84 -2.62 5.25
N GLU A 82 5.60 -3.27 4.37
CA GLU A 82 5.64 -4.72 4.24
C GLU A 82 6.07 -5.40 5.54
N GLU A 83 7.15 -4.91 6.17
CA GLU A 83 7.64 -5.36 7.49
C GLU A 83 6.53 -5.25 8.55
N GLN A 84 5.70 -4.21 8.50
CA GLN A 84 4.64 -4.02 9.51
C GLN A 84 3.37 -4.84 9.24
N ILE A 85 3.00 -5.04 7.97
CA ILE A 85 1.75 -5.72 7.58
C ILE A 85 1.94 -7.24 7.54
N TYR A 86 3.08 -7.73 7.03
CA TYR A 86 3.32 -9.14 6.73
C TYR A 86 4.17 -9.87 7.78
N GLU A 87 5.07 -9.19 8.49
CA GLU A 87 6.05 -9.84 9.37
C GLU A 87 5.47 -10.32 10.71
N LYS A 88 4.15 -10.17 10.94
CA LYS A 88 3.44 -10.78 12.08
C LYS A 88 2.88 -12.19 11.84
N GLU A 89 3.04 -12.76 10.64
CA GLU A 89 2.58 -14.14 10.35
C GLU A 89 3.68 -15.22 10.43
N THR A 90 4.88 -14.87 10.91
CA THR A 90 5.99 -15.82 11.15
C THR A 90 6.48 -15.81 12.60
N ALA A 91 5.56 -16.00 13.56
CA ALA A 91 5.89 -16.33 14.95
C ALA A 91 5.08 -17.54 15.45
#